data_AF-A0A4Q3MN75-F1
#
_entry.id   AF-A0A4Q3MN75-F1
#
_cell.length_a   1.000
_cell.length_b   1.000
_cell.length_c   1.000
_cell.angle_alpha   90.00
_cell.angle_beta   90.00
_cell.angle_gamma   90.00
#
_symmetry.space_group_name_H-M   'P 1'
#
loop_
_entity.id
_entity.type
_entity.pdbx_description
1 polymer ?
#
loop_
_entity_poly.entity_id
_entity_poly.type
_entity_poly.pdbx_seq_one_letter_code
_entity_poly.pdbx_strand_id
1 'polypeptide(L)'
;MNIPEDFPRQPDPEALSGAHPKIAVRLVDGKYVSGYTQAELETRYDVCADLVTQLIAYYHRKKSQAPARTHEELLVKMSDALGQKDWGLTTGEIAWCMKHVRVAVESRS
;
A
#
# COMPACT_ATOMS: atom_id res chain seq x y z
N MET A 1 5.98 15.00 8.77
CA MET A 1 5.06 13.87 9.08
C MET A 1 5.84 12.80 9.86
N ASN A 2 5.22 12.00 10.74
CA ASN A 2 5.92 10.88 11.39
C ASN A 2 5.56 9.56 10.69
N ILE A 3 6.36 9.16 9.68
CA ILE A 3 6.12 7.94 8.90
C ILE A 3 6.65 6.74 9.69
N PRO A 4 5.84 5.68 9.93
CA PRO A 4 6.27 4.53 10.69
C PRO A 4 7.44 3.79 10.03
N GLU A 5 8.30 3.19 10.85
CA GLU A 5 9.52 2.53 10.36
C GLU A 5 9.29 1.31 9.48
N ASP A 6 8.12 0.68 9.63
CA ASP A 6 7.67 -0.48 8.86
C ASP A 6 7.13 -0.09 7.47
N PHE A 7 6.97 1.20 7.16
CA PHE A 7 6.50 1.66 5.85
C PHE A 7 7.59 1.46 4.79
N PRO A 8 7.28 0.90 3.60
CA PRO A 8 8.25 0.68 2.54
C PRO A 8 8.87 2.00 2.06
N ARG A 9 10.20 2.12 2.21
CA ARG A 9 10.94 3.34 1.84
C ARG A 9 11.67 3.23 0.50
N GLN A 10 11.67 2.06 -0.10
CA GLN A 10 12.38 1.78 -1.35
C GLN A 10 11.38 1.35 -2.43
N PRO A 11 11.50 1.85 -3.67
CA PRO A 11 10.71 1.35 -4.78
C PRO A 11 11.12 -0.10 -5.11
N ASP A 12 10.15 -0.93 -5.46
CA ASP A 12 10.40 -2.28 -5.95
C ASP A 12 11.27 -2.23 -7.22
N PRO A 13 12.38 -2.99 -7.30
CA PRO A 13 13.20 -3.02 -8.52
C PRO A 13 12.42 -3.54 -9.73
N GLU A 14 11.38 -4.35 -9.52
CA GLU A 14 10.52 -4.88 -10.58
C GLU A 14 9.53 -3.84 -11.13
N ALA A 15 9.15 -2.82 -10.35
CA ALA A 15 8.26 -1.74 -10.78
C ALA A 15 8.94 -0.78 -11.79
N LEU A 16 10.27 -0.88 -11.95
CA LEU A 16 11.03 -0.08 -12.90
C LEU A 16 10.94 -0.57 -14.35
N SER A 17 10.33 -1.74 -14.61
CA SER A 17 10.39 -2.38 -15.94
C SER A 17 9.15 -2.18 -16.84
N GLY A 18 8.07 -1.53 -16.37
CA GLY A 18 6.77 -1.65 -17.09
C GLY A 18 6.00 -0.37 -17.43
N ALA A 19 6.03 0.68 -16.60
CA ALA A 19 5.14 1.82 -16.79
C ALA A 19 5.86 3.13 -16.46
N HIS A 20 6.07 3.94 -17.50
CA HIS A 20 6.53 5.34 -17.49
C HIS A 20 7.02 5.90 -16.14
N PRO A 21 8.35 5.98 -15.92
CA PRO A 21 8.87 6.59 -14.71
C PRO A 21 8.74 8.10 -14.81
N LYS A 22 7.73 8.66 -14.14
CA LYS A 22 7.91 9.98 -13.52
C LYS A 22 8.69 9.90 -12.19
N ILE A 23 9.19 8.71 -11.84
CA ILE A 23 10.23 8.55 -10.82
C ILE A 23 11.56 8.75 -11.52
N ALA A 24 11.89 10.02 -11.74
CA ALA A 24 13.17 10.44 -12.25
C ALA A 24 14.25 10.01 -11.26
N VAL A 25 15.11 9.08 -11.66
CA VAL A 25 16.43 8.91 -11.06
C VAL A 25 17.14 10.25 -11.23
N ARG A 26 17.09 11.10 -10.20
CA ARG A 26 17.73 12.42 -10.24
C ARG A 26 19.12 12.28 -9.64
N LEU A 27 20.13 12.52 -10.48
CA LEU A 27 21.51 12.67 -10.03
C LEU A 27 21.58 13.92 -9.16
N VAL A 28 21.70 13.74 -7.84
CA VAL A 28 21.97 14.85 -6.92
C VAL A 28 23.43 14.71 -6.51
N ASP A 29 24.24 15.72 -6.83
CA ASP A 29 25.65 15.80 -6.42
C ASP A 29 26.52 14.61 -6.91
N GLY A 30 26.26 14.08 -8.11
CA GLY A 30 27.02 12.96 -8.67
C GLY A 30 26.74 11.60 -8.01
N LYS A 31 25.75 11.52 -7.09
CA LYS A 31 25.30 10.26 -6.49
C LYS A 31 23.93 9.87 -7.02
N TYR A 32 23.81 8.61 -7.45
CA TYR A 32 22.53 7.96 -7.70
C TYR A 32 21.87 7.73 -6.35
N VAL A 33 20.87 8.53 -6.01
CA VAL A 33 20.08 8.31 -4.80
C VAL A 33 19.01 7.26 -5.14
N SER A 34 19.15 6.05 -4.60
CA SER A 34 18.16 4.99 -4.70
C SER A 34 17.14 5.12 -3.56
N GLY A 35 15.90 5.46 -3.87
CA GLY A 35 14.80 5.56 -2.88
C GLY A 35 13.88 6.75 -3.11
N TYR A 36 12.77 6.79 -2.35
CA TYR A 36 11.90 7.97 -2.30
C TYR A 36 12.59 9.11 -1.54
N THR A 37 12.45 10.36 -2.00
CA THR A 37 12.75 11.53 -1.17
C THR A 37 11.79 11.59 0.02
N GLN A 38 12.13 12.36 1.07
CA GLN A 38 11.24 12.55 2.22
C GLN A 38 9.82 13.00 1.81
N ALA A 39 9.72 13.95 0.87
CA ALA A 39 8.42 14.44 0.40
C ALA A 39 7.63 13.39 -0.40
N GLU A 40 8.32 12.60 -1.23
CA GLU A 40 7.69 11.48 -1.95
C GLU A 40 7.23 10.39 -0.98
N LEU A 41 8.04 10.08 0.02
CA LEU A 41 7.71 9.10 1.05
C LEU A 41 6.49 9.56 1.86
N GLU A 42 6.42 10.84 2.22
CA GLU A 42 5.26 11.44 2.88
C GLU A 42 4.00 11.35 2.02
N THR A 43 4.14 11.62 0.71
CA THR A 43 3.03 11.51 -0.25
C THR A 43 2.56 10.06 -0.39
N ARG A 44 3.49 9.11 -0.55
CA ARG A 44 3.18 7.67 -0.63
C ARG A 44 2.49 7.18 0.64
N TYR A 45 2.99 7.62 1.79
CA TYR A 45 2.39 7.30 3.09
C TYR A 45 0.96 7.81 3.20
N ASP A 46 0.70 9.08 2.82
CA ASP A 46 -0.64 9.67 2.88
C ASP A 46 -1.64 8.90 2.00
N VAL A 47 -1.23 8.56 0.77
CA VAL A 47 -2.02 7.73 -0.16
C VAL A 47 -2.31 6.35 0.44
N CYS A 48 -1.31 5.69 1.01
CA CYS A 48 -1.50 4.37 1.63
C CYS A 48 -2.37 4.44 2.89
N ALA A 49 -2.23 5.48 3.71
CA ALA A 49 -3.02 5.66 4.92
C ALA A 49 -4.50 5.90 4.61
N ASP A 50 -4.79 6.70 3.58
CA ASP A 50 -6.15 6.89 3.08
C ASP A 50 -6.71 5.58 2.52
N LEU A 51 -5.93 4.85 1.71
CA LEU A 51 -6.32 3.57 1.16
C LEU A 51 -6.66 2.55 2.25
N VAL A 52 -5.86 2.44 3.31
CA VAL A 52 -6.15 1.57 4.46
C VAL A 52 -7.51 1.92 5.07
N THR A 53 -7.80 3.21 5.25
CA THR A 53 -9.08 3.67 5.78
C THR A 53 -10.25 3.26 4.88
N GLN A 54 -10.11 3.44 3.57
CA GLN A 54 -11.12 3.00 2.59
C GLN A 54 -11.31 1.48 2.59
N LEU A 55 -10.22 0.71 2.69
CA LEU A 55 -10.26 -0.75 2.72
C LEU A 55 -10.94 -1.28 3.99
N ILE A 56 -10.71 -0.67 5.15
CA ILE A 56 -11.40 -1.02 6.40
C ILE A 56 -12.92 -0.77 6.26
N ALA A 57 -13.31 0.39 5.71
CA ALA A 57 -14.71 0.70 5.47
C ALA A 57 -15.36 -0.29 4.49
N TYR A 58 -14.64 -0.63 3.41
CA TYR A 58 -15.06 -1.63 2.45
C TYR A 58 -15.20 -3.03 3.08
N TYR A 59 -14.25 -3.42 3.93
CA TYR A 59 -14.28 -4.67 4.67
C TYR A 59 -15.56 -4.78 5.51
N HIS A 60 -15.84 -3.77 6.37
CA HIS A 60 -17.03 -3.78 7.22
C HIS A 60 -18.31 -3.83 6.39
N ARG A 61 -18.40 -3.02 5.33
CA ARG A 61 -19.53 -3.02 4.40
C ARG A 61 -19.75 -4.40 3.78
N LYS A 62 -18.68 -5.08 3.35
CA LYS A 62 -18.76 -6.43 2.77
C LYS A 62 -19.11 -7.49 3.81
N LYS A 63 -18.58 -7.39 5.02
CA LYS A 63 -18.89 -8.31 6.12
C LYS A 63 -20.35 -8.22 6.54
N SER A 64 -20.93 -7.02 6.58
CA SER A 64 -22.36 -6.82 6.83
C SER A 64 -23.26 -7.38 5.71
N GLN A 65 -22.81 -7.34 4.45
CA GLN A 65 -23.56 -7.89 3.31
C GLN A 65 -23.45 -9.41 3.18
N ALA A 66 -22.34 -10.00 3.62
CA ALA A 66 -22.06 -11.43 3.49
C ALA A 66 -21.40 -11.97 4.77
N PRO A 67 -22.14 -12.09 5.89
CA PRO A 67 -21.59 -12.50 7.17
C PRO A 67 -21.01 -13.93 7.15
N ALA A 68 -21.49 -14.77 6.23
CA ALA A 68 -21.03 -16.14 6.03
C ALA A 68 -19.57 -16.27 5.51
N ARG A 69 -19.00 -15.22 4.90
CA ARG A 69 -17.60 -15.25 4.45
C ARG A 69 -16.65 -15.12 5.63
N THR A 70 -15.57 -15.89 5.63
CA THR A 70 -14.54 -15.78 6.67
C THR A 70 -13.75 -14.47 6.50
N HIS A 71 -13.07 -14.06 7.58
CA HIS A 71 -12.20 -12.88 7.57
C HIS A 71 -11.09 -13.05 6.53
N GLU A 72 -10.47 -14.23 6.48
CA GLU A 72 -9.38 -14.56 5.59
C GLU A 72 -9.80 -14.52 4.11
N GLU A 73 -10.96 -15.08 3.76
CA GLU A 73 -11.46 -15.05 2.38
C GLU A 73 -11.66 -13.62 1.86
N LEU A 74 -12.14 -12.71 2.72
CA LEU A 74 -12.35 -11.33 2.35
C LEU A 74 -11.02 -10.57 2.21
N LEU A 75 -10.06 -10.83 3.10
CA LEU A 75 -8.72 -10.24 3.04
C LEU A 75 -7.94 -10.71 1.80
N VAL A 76 -7.99 -12.00 1.46
CA VAL A 76 -7.36 -12.54 0.24
C VAL A 76 -7.93 -11.86 -1.01
N LYS A 77 -9.27 -11.73 -1.09
CA LYS A 77 -9.90 -11.02 -2.22
C LYS A 77 -9.53 -9.55 -2.30
N MET A 78 -9.37 -8.87 -1.17
CA MET A 78 -8.94 -7.48 -1.14
C MET A 78 -7.50 -7.35 -1.62
N SER A 79 -6.59 -8.22 -1.17
CA SER A 79 -5.20 -8.25 -1.62
C SER A 79 -5.08 -8.53 -3.12
N ASP A 80 -5.85 -9.50 -3.64
CA ASP A 80 -5.87 -9.82 -5.07
C ASP A 80 -6.40 -8.63 -5.89
N ALA A 81 -7.48 -7.98 -5.43
CA ALA A 81 -8.03 -6.80 -6.10
C ALA A 81 -7.07 -5.59 -6.10
N LEU A 82 -6.19 -5.47 -5.10
CA LEU A 82 -5.13 -4.45 -5.07
C LEU A 82 -3.99 -4.79 -6.04
N GLY A 83 -3.61 -6.07 -6.13
CA GLY A 83 -2.56 -6.52 -7.05
C GLY A 83 -2.97 -6.54 -8.53
N GLN A 84 -4.26 -6.77 -8.81
CA GLN A 84 -4.79 -6.80 -10.19
C GLN A 84 -5.05 -5.42 -10.77
N LYS A 85 -5.17 -4.38 -9.94
CA LYS A 85 -5.45 -3.03 -10.41
C LYS A 85 -4.16 -2.22 -10.47
N ASP A 86 -3.98 -1.47 -11.56
CA ASP A 86 -2.84 -0.57 -11.75
C ASP A 86 -3.01 0.72 -10.92
N TRP A 87 -2.81 0.64 -9.59
CA TRP A 87 -2.89 1.79 -8.67
C TRP A 87 -1.55 2.52 -8.53
N GLY A 88 -0.49 2.03 -9.20
CA GLY A 88 0.88 2.53 -9.02
C GLY A 88 1.47 2.23 -7.63
N LEU A 89 0.90 1.26 -6.92
CA LEU A 89 1.39 0.76 -5.64
C LEU A 89 2.40 -0.37 -5.87
N THR A 90 3.48 -0.34 -5.11
CA THR A 90 4.47 -1.41 -5.02
C THR A 90 3.93 -2.58 -4.20
N THR A 91 4.56 -3.75 -4.34
CA THR A 91 4.23 -4.94 -3.54
C THR A 91 4.38 -4.65 -2.05
N GLY A 92 5.42 -3.87 -1.66
CA GLY A 92 5.60 -3.41 -0.29
C GLY A 92 4.46 -2.53 0.23
N GLU A 93 3.97 -1.58 -0.58
CA GLU A 93 2.85 -0.71 -0.19
C GLU A 93 1.55 -1.49 -0.02
N ILE A 94 1.27 -2.45 -0.93
CA ILE A 94 0.11 -3.34 -0.84
C ILE A 94 0.18 -4.19 0.43
N ALA A 95 1.35 -4.81 0.70
CA ALA A 95 1.57 -5.63 1.88
C ALA A 95 1.39 -4.80 3.18
N TRP A 96 1.92 -3.58 3.21
CA TRP A 96 1.75 -2.66 4.32
C TRP A 96 0.27 -2.32 4.55
N CYS A 97 -0.45 -1.96 3.48
CA CYS A 97 -1.88 -1.66 3.57
C CYS A 97 -2.68 -2.85 4.12
N MET A 98 -2.46 -4.05 3.58
CA MET A 98 -3.17 -5.26 3.99
C MET A 98 -2.85 -5.66 5.44
N LYS A 99 -1.61 -5.49 5.89
CA LYS A 99 -1.21 -5.71 7.29
C LYS A 99 -1.99 -4.80 8.23
N HIS A 100 -2.06 -3.50 7.92
CA HIS A 100 -2.78 -2.54 8.74
C HIS A 100 -4.29 -2.76 8.74
N VAL A 101 -4.88 -3.10 7.59
CA VAL A 101 -6.30 -3.49 7.49
C VAL A 101 -6.58 -4.69 8.37
N ARG A 102 -5.74 -5.74 8.28
CA ARG A 102 -5.86 -6.97 9.07
C ARG A 102 -5.85 -6.66 10.58
N VAL A 103 -4.86 -5.92 11.05
CA VAL A 103 -4.76 -5.53 12.47
C VAL A 103 -6.01 -4.74 12.89
N ALA A 104 -6.48 -3.81 12.07
CA ALA A 104 -7.64 -2.97 12.39
C ALA A 104 -8.95 -3.77 12.49
N VAL A 105 -9.14 -4.77 11.62
CA VAL A 105 -10.36 -5.61 11.62
C VAL A 105 -10.29 -6.70 12.69
N GLU A 106 -9.11 -7.26 12.98
CA GLU A 106 -8.92 -8.27 14.04
C GLU A 106 -9.00 -7.64 15.44
N SER A 107 -8.58 -6.37 15.61
CA SER A 107 -8.68 -5.66 16.90
C SER A 107 -10.12 -5.27 17.29
N ARG A 108 -11.08 -5.42 16.36
CA ARG A 108 -12.50 -5.08 16.55
C ARG A 108 -13.44 -6.29 16.48
N SER A 109 -12.88 -7.50 16.34
CA SER A 109 -13.59 -8.79 16.38
C SER A 109 -13.68 -9.34 17.79
#